data_AF-A0A009HGV8-F1
#
_entry.id   AF-A0A009HGV8-F1
#
_cell.length_a   1.000
_cell.length_b   1.000
_cell.length_c   1.000
_cell.angle_alpha   90.00
_cell.angle_beta   90.00
_cell.angle_gamma   90.00
#
_symmetry.space_group_name_H-M   'P 1'
#
loop_
_entity.id
_entity.type
_entity.pdbx_description
1 polymer ?
#
loop_
_entity_poly.entity_id
_entity_poly.type
_entity_poly.pdbx_seq_one_letter_code
_entity_poly.pdbx_strand_id
1 'polypeptide(L)'
;MNMSIFAKFLDIEQKYKVKLHKGENFKQALYNYKMTDSDDCIIDKIELVIKHYPDSKNILLSTYSSDETSEIPFCYAVVVPH
;
A
#
# COMPACT_ATOMS: atom_id res chain seq x y z
N MET A 1 -5.13 -19.41 8.38
CA MET A 1 -4.86 -18.21 9.21
C MET A 1 -4.62 -17.06 8.26
N ASN A 2 -5.47 -16.03 8.29
CA ASN A 2 -5.24 -14.83 7.47
C ASN A 2 -4.06 -14.07 8.11
N MET A 3 -2.92 -13.99 7.42
CA MET A 3 -1.80 -13.19 7.92
C MET A 3 -2.17 -11.72 7.87
N SER A 4 -1.85 -10.99 8.94
CA SER A 4 -1.98 -9.53 8.96
C SER A 4 -1.21 -8.92 7.78
N ILE A 5 -1.79 -7.93 7.11
CA ILE A 5 -1.11 -7.18 6.04
C ILE A 5 0.27 -6.63 6.46
N PHE A 6 0.47 -6.33 7.74
CA PHE A 6 1.77 -5.90 8.25
C PHE A 6 2.83 -7.00 8.17
N ALA A 7 2.45 -8.27 8.37
CA ALA A 7 3.36 -9.40 8.18
C ALA A 7 3.71 -9.55 6.69
N LYS A 8 2.72 -9.42 5.80
CA LYS A 8 2.96 -9.43 4.34
C LYS A 8 3.91 -8.32 3.90
N PHE A 9 3.83 -7.13 4.51
CA PHE A 9 4.77 -6.04 4.24
C PHE A 9 6.21 -6.39 4.65
N LEU A 10 6.40 -7.00 5.83
CA LEU A 10 7.73 -7.45 6.27
C LEU A 10 8.30 -8.51 5.32
N ASP A 11 7.46 -9.45 4.86
CA ASP A 11 7.86 -10.46 3.90
C ASP A 11 8.31 -9.84 2.56
N ILE A 12 7.60 -8.81 2.07
CA ILE A 12 7.99 -8.06 0.87
C ILE A 12 9.34 -7.36 1.08
N GLU A 13 9.50 -6.63 2.18
CA GLU A 13 10.75 -5.90 2.47
C GLU A 13 11.95 -6.85 2.46
N GLN A 14 11.80 -8.03 3.06
CA GLN A 14 12.85 -9.05 3.08
C GLN A 14 13.09 -9.70 1.72
N LYS A 15 12.02 -10.14 1.04
CA LYS A 15 12.07 -10.86 -0.25
C LYS A 15 12.71 -10.00 -1.34
N TYR A 16 12.32 -8.72 -1.42
CA TYR A 16 12.73 -7.81 -2.48
C TYR A 16 13.87 -6.87 -2.09
N LYS A 17 14.31 -6.90 -0.82
CA LYS A 17 15.34 -6.00 -0.27
C LYS A 17 14.99 -4.53 -0.51
N VAL A 18 13.74 -4.17 -0.24
CA VAL A 18 13.20 -2.81 -0.33
C VAL A 18 12.74 -2.34 1.05
N LYS A 19 12.49 -1.04 1.17
CA LYS A 19 11.89 -0.43 2.36
C LYS A 19 10.56 0.21 2.01
N LEU A 20 9.52 -0.18 2.74
CA LEU A 20 8.15 0.33 2.58
C LEU A 20 7.91 1.47 3.57
N HIS A 21 7.82 2.70 3.04
CA HIS A 21 7.48 3.88 3.80
C HIS A 21 5.97 4.06 3.81
N LYS A 22 5.35 3.82 4.97
CA LYS A 22 3.90 3.95 5.14
C LYS A 22 3.56 5.39 5.51
N GLY A 23 3.03 6.15 4.54
CA GLY A 23 2.52 7.50 4.77
C GLY A 23 1.43 7.53 5.84
N GLU A 24 1.26 8.67 6.50
CA GLU A 24 0.32 8.81 7.63
C GLU A 24 -1.12 8.48 7.22
N ASN A 25 -1.57 9.02 6.09
CA ASN A 25 -2.92 8.77 5.56
C ASN A 25 -3.15 7.28 5.27
N PHE A 26 -2.14 6.58 4.73
CA PHE A 26 -2.21 5.15 4.48
C PHE A 26 -2.33 4.34 5.77
N LYS A 27 -1.48 4.63 6.77
CA LYS A 27 -1.58 3.97 8.08
C LYS A 27 -2.97 4.16 8.68
N GLN A 28 -3.47 5.40 8.71
CA GLN A 28 -4.78 5.70 9.28
C GLN A 28 -5.92 5.01 8.54
N ALA A 29 -5.89 4.97 7.21
CA ALA A 29 -6.90 4.26 6.43
C ALA A 29 -6.89 2.75 6.70
N LEU A 30 -5.70 2.15 6.79
CA LEU A 30 -5.52 0.73 7.10
C LEU A 30 -6.01 0.38 8.52
N TYR A 31 -5.60 1.14 9.53
CA TYR A 31 -5.98 0.90 10.94
C TYR A 31 -7.46 1.08 11.20
N ASN A 32 -8.11 2.00 10.50
CA ASN A 32 -9.54 2.28 10.65
C ASN A 32 -10.43 1.45 9.71
N TYR A 33 -9.87 0.44 9.03
CA TYR A 33 -10.58 -0.40 8.06
C TYR A 33 -11.32 0.41 6.97
N LYS A 34 -10.74 1.53 6.54
CA LYS A 34 -11.31 2.42 5.51
C LYS A 34 -10.82 2.12 4.10
N MET A 35 -9.85 1.22 3.95
CA MET A 35 -9.32 0.85 2.64
C MET A 35 -10.38 0.15 1.79
N THR A 36 -10.56 0.64 0.57
CA THR A 36 -11.37 -0.04 -0.45
C THR A 36 -10.60 -1.19 -1.09
N ASP A 37 -9.28 -1.05 -1.20
CA ASP A 37 -8.44 -2.15 -1.67
C ASP A 37 -8.41 -3.27 -0.62
N SER A 38 -8.48 -4.52 -1.10
CA SER A 38 -8.15 -5.68 -0.29
C SER A 38 -6.65 -5.74 0.00
N ASP A 39 -6.28 -6.50 1.03
CA ASP A 39 -4.87 -6.71 1.36
C ASP A 39 -4.08 -7.23 0.15
N ASP A 40 -4.62 -8.19 -0.59
CA ASP A 40 -3.95 -8.76 -1.75
C ASP A 40 -3.79 -7.74 -2.89
N CYS A 41 -4.78 -6.86 -3.10
CA CYS A 41 -4.68 -5.78 -4.08
C CYS A 41 -3.55 -4.79 -3.73
N ILE A 42 -3.38 -4.48 -2.43
CA ILE A 42 -2.29 -3.62 -1.98
C ILE A 42 -0.94 -4.29 -2.25
N ILE A 43 -0.82 -5.60 -1.96
CA ILE A 43 0.40 -6.37 -2.22
C ILE A 43 0.74 -6.40 -3.71
N ASP A 44 -0.24 -6.66 -4.57
CA ASP A 44 -0.05 -6.69 -6.02
C ASP A 44 0.46 -5.34 -6.55
N LYS A 45 -0.06 -4.22 -6.05
CA LYS A 45 0.42 -2.87 -6.41
C LYS A 45 1.88 -2.66 -6.01
N ILE A 46 2.30 -3.19 -4.86
CA ILE A 46 3.70 -3.11 -4.40
C ILE A 46 4.62 -3.94 -5.29
N GLU A 47 4.26 -5.20 -5.55
CA GLU A 47 5.06 -6.07 -6.43
C GLU A 47 5.14 -5.51 -7.86
N LEU A 48 4.06 -4.87 -8.34
CA LEU A 48 4.05 -4.19 -9.64
C LEU A 48 5.05 -3.04 -9.69
N VAL A 49 5.10 -2.19 -8.66
CA VAL A 49 6.08 -1.09 -8.57
C VAL A 49 7.50 -1.62 -8.51
N ILE A 50 7.77 -2.65 -7.70
CA ILE A 50 9.09 -3.28 -7.62
C ILE A 50 9.53 -3.82 -8.99
N LYS A 51 8.61 -4.46 -9.73
CA LYS A 51 8.90 -5.01 -11.06
C LYS A 51 9.25 -3.93 -12.08
N HIS A 52 8.56 -2.78 -12.04
CA HIS A 52 8.79 -1.70 -13.01
C HIS A 52 9.95 -0.78 -12.62
N TYR A 53 10.29 -0.69 -11.33
CA TYR A 53 11.35 0.16 -10.80
C TYR A 53 12.36 -0.64 -9.95
N PRO A 54 13.12 -1.58 -10.55
CA PRO A 54 13.98 -2.52 -9.82
C PRO A 54 15.12 -1.87 -9.03
N ASP A 55 15.54 -0.68 -9.45
CA ASP A 55 16.59 0.10 -8.79
C ASP A 55 16.08 0.90 -7.58
N SER A 56 14.76 1.09 -7.47
CA SER A 56 14.15 1.80 -6.34
C SER A 56 14.18 0.92 -5.08
N LYS A 57 14.96 1.33 -4.08
CA LYS A 57 15.01 0.64 -2.77
C LYS A 57 14.01 1.16 -1.76
N ASN A 58 13.42 2.33 -2.02
CA ASN A 58 12.38 2.90 -1.18
C ASN A 58 11.07 2.95 -1.98
N ILE A 59 9.97 2.61 -1.31
CA ILE A 59 8.63 2.63 -1.89
C ILE A 59 7.72 3.33 -0.90
N LEU A 60 6.99 4.35 -1.37
CA LEU A 60 6.03 5.08 -0.56
C LEU A 60 4.63 4.50 -0.76
N LEU A 61 3.97 4.21 0.35
CA LEU A 61 2.56 3.83 0.42
C LEU A 61 1.76 5.04 0.91
N SER A 62 0.83 5.50 0.08
CA SER A 62 -0.10 6.59 0.35
C SER A 62 -1.52 6.16 0.00
N THR A 63 -2.47 7.10 0.08
CA THR A 63 -3.85 6.88 -0.32
C THR A 63 -4.34 7.94 -1.30
N TYR A 64 -5.29 7.52 -2.14
CA TYR A 64 -6.17 8.41 -2.88
C TYR A 64 -7.60 8.10 -2.45
N SER A 65 -8.28 9.10 -1.90
CA SER A 65 -9.60 8.94 -1.28
C SER A 65 -10.61 9.89 -1.90
N SER A 66 -11.86 9.47 -1.88
CA SER A 66 -13.01 10.30 -2.22
C SER A 66 -13.02 11.58 -1.38
N ASP A 67 -13.39 12.68 -2.02
CA ASP A 67 -13.73 13.93 -1.36
C ASP A 67 -15.26 14.07 -1.21
N GLU A 68 -15.69 15.24 -0.76
CA GLU A 68 -17.11 15.60 -0.58
C GLU A 68 -17.94 15.62 -1.87
N THR A 69 -17.29 15.61 -3.04
CA THR A 69 -17.96 15.64 -4.34
C THR A 69 -18.18 14.25 -4.94
N SER A 70 -17.60 13.21 -4.31
CA SER A 70 -17.67 11.84 -4.80
C SER A 70 -19.03 11.20 -4.50
N GLU A 71 -19.65 10.58 -5.51
CA GLU A 71 -20.94 9.89 -5.35
C GLU A 71 -20.88 8.72 -4.36
N ILE A 72 -19.73 8.04 -4.28
CA ILE A 72 -19.50 6.88 -3.41
C ILE A 72 -18.16 7.06 -2.67
N PRO A 73 -18.11 6.82 -1.35
CA PRO A 73 -16.86 6.86 -0.60
C PRO A 73 -15.86 5.79 -1.06
N PHE A 74 -14.60 6.18 -1.26
CA PHE A 74 -13.50 5.25 -1.56
C PHE A 74 -12.19 5.70 -0.90
N CYS A 75 -11.28 4.76 -0.69
CA CYS A 75 -9.90 5.01 -0.27
C CYS A 75 -8.98 3.92 -0.80
N TYR A 76 -8.31 4.21 -1.92
CA TYR A 76 -7.40 3.31 -2.59
C TYR A 76 -5.95 3.55 -2.15
N ALA A 77 -5.16 2.49 -2.09
CA ALA A 77 -3.72 2.57 -1.94
C ALA A 77 -3.09 3.13 -3.21
N VAL A 78 -2.17 4.07 -3.00
CA VAL A 78 -1.26 4.61 -4.00
C VAL A 78 0.15 4.14 -3.62
N VAL A 79 0.82 3.48 -4.57
CA VAL A 79 2.16 2.94 -4.36
C VAL A 79 3.08 3.56 -5.40
N VAL A 80 4.15 4.21 -4.96
CA VAL A 80 5.11 4.89 -5.84
C VAL A 80 6.55 4.62 -5.41
N PRO A 81 7.51 4.58 -6.35
CA PRO A 81 8.93 4.60 -6.00
C PRO A 81 9.28 5.92 -5.29
N HIS A 82 10.23 5.88 -4.35
CA HIS A 82 10.69 7.01 -3.55
C HIS A 82 12.21 7.16 -3.61
#